data_AF-A0A962FWW1-F1
#
_entry.id   AF-A0A962FWW1-F1
#
_cell.length_a   1.000
_cell.length_b   1.000
_cell.length_c   1.000
_cell.angle_alpha   90.00
_cell.angle_beta   90.00
_cell.angle_gamma   90.00
#
_symmetry.space_group_name_H-M   'P 1'
#
loop_
_entity.id
_entity.type
_entity.pdbx_description
1 polymer ?
#
loop_
_entity_poly.entity_id
_entity_poly.type
_entity_poly.pdbx_seq_one_letter_code
_entity_poly.pdbx_strand_id
1 'polypeptide(L)'
;MNPSEIISQLFGKAWWLLAVLLVPIVIKAALQVPAIKGAFGEWLLALSIKFKLPKDRYKAFHNLILPTPDGTTQIDHVIVSRHGIFVVETKTMSGRIFGSEHQPRWTQSIYGKSYLFQNPLRQNYKHVKALEALLGIPTEDIHSVVVFLGSCEFRSEMPDNIMFGGDFANYVKHFSSQVFTEHELSEIIEKTSGSVVSTASNIQHEHVARLKARSDPDHSRQCPRCGNAMVLRTARRGSSAGNRFWGCSGYPACRATQPID
;
A
#
# COMPACT_ATOMS: atom_id res chain seq x y z
N MET A 1 44.57 -28.74 30.82
CA MET A 1 43.47 -27.77 30.63
C MET A 1 42.16 -28.50 30.83
N ASN A 2 41.25 -27.95 31.62
CA ASN A 2 39.96 -28.59 31.82
C ASN A 2 39.14 -28.51 30.51
N PRO A 3 38.40 -29.57 30.12
CA PRO A 3 37.58 -29.56 28.91
C PRO A 3 36.63 -28.36 28.84
N SER A 4 36.11 -27.90 29.98
CA SER A 4 35.27 -26.72 30.11
C SER A 4 35.99 -25.41 29.74
N GLU A 5 37.26 -25.25 30.08
CA GLU A 5 38.06 -24.06 29.74
C GLU A 5 38.35 -24.00 28.23
N ILE A 6 38.63 -25.15 27.61
CA ILE A 6 38.85 -25.25 26.17
C ILE A 6 37.56 -24.91 25.42
N ILE A 7 36.42 -25.45 25.86
CA ILE A 7 35.10 -25.16 25.27
C ILE A 7 34.77 -23.66 25.40
N SER A 8 35.00 -23.06 26.57
CA SER A 8 34.74 -21.63 26.80
C SER A 8 35.60 -20.72 25.91
N GLN A 9 36.89 -21.01 25.78
CA GLN A 9 37.78 -20.25 24.89
C GLN A 9 37.42 -20.39 23.41
N LEU A 10 37.06 -21.60 22.98
CA LEU A 10 36.61 -21.85 21.60
C LEU A 10 35.28 -21.14 21.34
N PHE A 11 34.33 -21.20 22.28
CA PHE A 11 33.04 -20.50 22.17
C PHE A 11 33.24 -18.98 22.13
N GLY A 12 34.07 -18.40 23.00
CA GLY A 12 34.33 -16.96 23.00
C GLY A 12 34.93 -16.44 21.69
N LYS A 13 35.76 -17.24 21.01
CA LYS A 13 36.35 -16.89 19.70
C LYS A 13 35.45 -17.19 18.49
N ALA A 14 34.46 -18.06 18.65
CA ALA A 14 33.63 -18.57 17.55
C ALA A 14 32.13 -18.24 17.67
N TRP A 15 31.67 -17.58 18.72
CA TRP A 15 30.25 -17.26 18.92
C TRP A 15 29.66 -16.44 17.76
N TRP A 16 30.49 -15.60 17.12
CA TRP A 16 30.09 -14.81 15.95
C TRP A 16 29.76 -15.68 14.74
N LEU A 17 30.29 -16.91 14.62
CA LEU A 17 29.88 -17.86 13.57
C LEU A 17 28.45 -18.34 13.78
N LEU A 18 28.05 -18.57 15.04
CA LEU A 18 26.65 -18.86 15.37
C LEU A 18 25.75 -17.65 15.05
N ALA A 19 26.20 -16.43 15.35
CA ALA A 19 25.48 -15.22 14.99
C ALA A 19 25.33 -15.09 13.46
N VAL A 20 26.41 -15.28 12.68
CA VAL A 20 26.39 -15.25 11.21
C VAL A 20 25.47 -16.31 10.62
N LEU A 21 25.39 -17.51 11.21
CA LEU A 21 24.47 -18.57 10.79
C LEU A 21 23.01 -18.28 11.17
N LEU A 22 22.78 -17.64 12.32
CA LEU A 22 21.43 -17.30 12.79
C LEU A 22 20.85 -16.07 12.08
N VAL A 23 21.67 -15.09 11.71
CA VAL A 23 21.26 -13.87 11.00
C VAL A 23 20.39 -14.15 9.76
N PRO A 24 20.77 -14.99 8.78
CA PRO A 24 19.93 -15.27 7.62
C PRO A 24 18.62 -15.98 7.99
N ILE A 25 18.62 -16.81 9.05
CA ILE A 25 17.40 -17.47 9.55
C ILE A 25 16.45 -16.43 10.15
N VAL A 26 16.97 -15.54 10.99
CA VAL A 26 16.20 -14.44 11.61
C VAL A 26 15.68 -13.48 10.54
N ILE A 27 16.51 -13.10 9.56
CA ILE A 27 16.10 -12.25 8.43
C ILE A 27 14.98 -12.94 7.64
N LYS A 28 15.15 -14.23 7.29
CA LYS A 28 14.12 -14.98 6.57
C LYS A 28 12.82 -15.03 7.36
N ALA A 29 12.88 -15.27 8.67
CA ALA A 29 11.71 -15.29 9.54
C ALA A 29 11.03 -13.91 9.62
N ALA A 30 11.81 -12.83 9.77
CA ALA A 30 11.28 -11.47 9.78
C ALA A 30 10.57 -11.12 8.46
N LEU A 31 11.13 -11.51 7.31
CA LEU A 31 10.53 -11.29 5.99
C LEU A 31 9.25 -12.11 5.74
N GLN A 32 8.90 -13.08 6.59
CA GLN A 32 7.60 -13.77 6.55
C GLN A 32 6.49 -12.97 7.26
N VAL A 33 6.83 -12.00 8.11
CA VAL A 33 5.83 -11.17 8.79
C VAL A 33 5.19 -10.22 7.78
N PRO A 34 3.84 -10.19 7.63
CA PRO A 34 3.17 -9.42 6.59
C PRO A 34 3.54 -7.92 6.57
N ALA A 35 3.63 -7.29 7.74
CA ALA A 35 3.99 -5.88 7.85
C ALA A 35 5.44 -5.60 7.39
N ILE A 36 6.39 -6.46 7.79
CA ILE A 36 7.81 -6.35 7.39
C ILE A 36 7.94 -6.60 5.90
N LYS A 37 7.21 -7.60 5.37
CA LYS A 37 7.18 -7.91 3.94
C LYS A 37 6.64 -6.74 3.11
N GLY A 38 5.60 -6.06 3.58
CA GLY A 38 5.07 -4.85 2.96
C GLY A 38 6.13 -3.74 2.91
N ALA A 39 6.64 -3.35 4.07
CA ALA A 39 7.65 -2.30 4.20
C ALA A 39 8.93 -2.57 3.41
N PHE A 40 9.37 -3.84 3.36
CA PHE A 40 10.52 -4.23 2.55
C PHE A 40 10.26 -4.05 1.04
N GLY A 41 9.05 -4.34 0.57
CA GLY A 41 8.66 -4.12 -0.81
C GLY A 41 8.65 -2.64 -1.17
N GLU A 42 8.02 -1.80 -0.36
CA GLU A 42 8.01 -0.33 -0.53
C GLU A 42 9.45 0.22 -0.57
N TRP A 43 10.32 -0.24 0.33
CA TRP A 43 11.73 0.15 0.34
C TRP A 43 12.47 -0.29 -0.94
N LEU A 44 12.24 -1.51 -1.41
CA LEU A 44 12.85 -2.02 -2.63
C LEU A 44 12.40 -1.24 -3.88
N LEU A 45 11.12 -0.83 -3.92
CA LEU A 45 10.60 0.01 -4.99
C LEU A 45 11.17 1.43 -4.91
N ALA A 46 11.28 2.02 -3.70
CA ALA A 46 11.93 3.31 -3.50
C ALA A 46 13.39 3.32 -3.97
N LEU A 47 14.15 2.24 -3.70
CA LEU A 47 15.49 2.07 -4.27
C LEU A 47 15.44 1.99 -5.79
N SER A 48 14.53 1.21 -6.35
CA SER A 48 14.37 1.07 -7.81
C SER A 48 14.03 2.41 -8.47
N ILE A 49 13.18 3.23 -7.86
CA ILE A 49 12.87 4.61 -8.28
C ILE A 49 14.15 5.43 -8.29
N LYS A 50 14.91 5.44 -7.19
CA LYS A 50 16.15 6.22 -7.04
C LYS A 50 17.20 5.89 -8.11
N PHE A 51 17.31 4.62 -8.51
CA PHE A 51 18.32 4.18 -9.48
C PHE A 51 17.84 4.24 -10.93
N LYS A 52 16.56 4.00 -11.20
CA LYS A 52 16.03 3.94 -12.57
C LYS A 52 15.44 5.26 -13.07
N LEU A 53 15.04 6.17 -12.18
CA LEU A 53 14.44 7.47 -12.54
C LEU A 53 15.41 8.61 -12.16
N PRO A 54 16.00 9.31 -13.16
CA PRO A 54 16.94 10.40 -12.92
C PRO A 54 16.32 11.57 -12.15
N LYS A 55 17.00 12.07 -11.11
CA LYS A 55 16.48 13.09 -10.18
C LYS A 55 16.29 14.48 -10.79
N ASP A 56 16.98 14.76 -11.90
CA ASP A 56 16.83 15.98 -12.70
C ASP A 56 15.49 16.03 -13.44
N ARG A 57 14.85 14.87 -13.67
CA ARG A 57 13.56 14.77 -14.37
C ARG A 57 12.41 14.29 -13.49
N TYR A 58 12.72 13.56 -12.43
CA TYR A 58 11.73 12.92 -11.57
C TYR A 58 12.00 13.25 -10.10
N LYS A 59 10.99 13.80 -9.44
CA LYS A 59 10.97 14.00 -7.99
C LYS A 59 10.07 12.96 -7.35
N ALA A 60 10.62 12.10 -6.50
CA ALA A 60 9.86 11.09 -5.78
C ALA A 60 9.60 11.49 -4.33
N PHE A 61 8.38 11.20 -3.87
CA PHE A 61 7.90 11.29 -2.49
C PHE A 61 7.46 9.90 -2.05
N HIS A 62 7.64 9.57 -0.79
CA HIS A 62 7.37 8.23 -0.27
C HIS A 62 6.58 8.33 1.04
N ASN A 63 5.68 7.38 1.27
CA ASN A 63 4.84 7.27 2.47
C ASN A 63 4.08 8.56 2.79
N LEU A 64 3.48 9.16 1.76
CA LEU A 64 2.74 10.41 1.88
C LEU A 64 1.37 10.14 2.51
N ILE A 65 1.05 10.78 3.64
CA ILE A 65 -0.27 10.68 4.25
C ILE A 65 -1.09 11.92 3.90
N LEU A 66 -2.23 11.71 3.25
CA LEU A 66 -3.14 12.78 2.85
C LEU A 66 -4.46 12.71 3.62
N PRO A 67 -5.05 13.86 4.01
CA PRO A 67 -6.40 13.89 4.52
C PRO A 67 -7.41 13.52 3.44
N THR A 68 -8.49 12.88 3.86
CA THR A 68 -9.65 12.51 3.03
C THR A 68 -10.91 12.79 3.85
N PRO A 69 -12.10 12.93 3.21
CA PRO A 69 -13.34 13.14 3.96
C PRO A 69 -13.61 12.08 5.04
N ASP A 70 -13.20 10.84 4.77
CA ASP A 70 -13.39 9.72 5.70
C ASP A 70 -12.24 9.51 6.69
N GLY A 71 -11.16 10.29 6.59
CA GLY A 71 -9.98 10.21 7.47
C GLY A 71 -8.67 10.55 6.77
N THR A 72 -7.77 9.60 6.68
CA THR A 72 -6.48 9.78 6.00
C THR A 72 -6.19 8.58 5.09
N THR A 73 -5.39 8.81 4.06
CA THR A 73 -4.88 7.77 3.17
C THR A 73 -3.37 7.87 3.07
N GLN A 74 -2.67 6.74 3.15
CA GLN A 74 -1.25 6.66 2.84
C GLN A 74 -1.10 6.36 1.34
N ILE A 75 -0.12 7.01 0.69
CA ILE A 75 0.32 6.74 -0.67
C ILE A 75 1.78 6.30 -0.59
N ASP A 76 2.08 5.10 -1.07
CA ASP A 76 3.42 4.51 -0.94
C ASP A 76 4.46 5.35 -1.67
N HIS A 77 4.20 5.68 -2.94
CA HIS A 77 5.06 6.60 -3.68
C HIS A 77 4.28 7.53 -4.60
N VAL A 78 4.70 8.80 -4.64
CA VAL A 78 4.28 9.78 -5.64
C VAL A 78 5.50 10.22 -6.43
N ILE A 79 5.47 10.08 -7.75
CA ILE A 79 6.56 10.51 -8.63
C ILE A 79 6.05 11.68 -9.46
N VAL A 80 6.70 12.82 -9.34
CA VAL A 80 6.35 14.05 -10.06
C VAL A 80 7.38 14.29 -11.17
N SER A 81 6.89 14.58 -12.37
CA SER A 81 7.70 14.95 -13.54
C SER A 81 6.96 15.98 -14.38
N ARG A 82 7.64 16.59 -15.36
CA ARG A 82 6.98 17.50 -16.34
C ARG A 82 5.97 16.81 -17.27
N HIS A 83 5.98 15.48 -17.32
CA HIS A 83 5.12 14.68 -18.21
C HIS A 83 3.95 14.02 -17.47
N GLY A 84 3.79 14.29 -16.17
CA GLY A 84 2.72 13.71 -15.36
C GLY A 84 3.13 13.42 -13.93
N ILE A 85 2.12 13.12 -13.11
CA ILE A 85 2.24 12.68 -11.72
C ILE A 85 1.86 11.19 -11.66
N PHE A 86 2.70 10.37 -11.05
CA PHE A 86 2.46 8.93 -10.93
C PHE A 86 2.21 8.55 -9.49
N VAL A 87 1.03 8.05 -9.20
CA VAL A 87 0.62 7.56 -7.87
C VAL A 87 0.81 6.06 -7.87
N VAL A 88 1.81 5.59 -7.12
CA VAL A 88 2.28 4.21 -7.15
C VAL A 88 1.84 3.49 -5.88
N GLU A 89 1.06 2.43 -6.06
CA GLU A 89 0.65 1.49 -5.01
C GLU A 89 1.51 0.23 -5.08
N THR A 90 2.07 -0.21 -3.94
CA THR A 90 2.96 -1.38 -3.87
C THR A 90 2.27 -2.57 -3.22
N LYS A 91 2.31 -3.74 -3.86
CA LYS A 91 1.82 -4.99 -3.28
C LYS A 91 2.89 -6.07 -3.26
N THR A 92 3.34 -6.46 -2.07
CA THR A 92 4.33 -7.53 -1.92
C THR A 92 3.65 -8.89 -1.73
N MET A 93 3.40 -9.63 -2.81
CA MET A 93 2.58 -10.85 -2.81
C MET A 93 3.28 -12.02 -3.53
N SER A 94 2.81 -13.23 -3.22
CA SER A 94 3.29 -14.48 -3.82
C SER A 94 2.10 -15.39 -4.16
N GLY A 95 2.29 -16.34 -5.08
CA GLY A 95 1.24 -17.27 -5.48
C GLY A 95 0.33 -16.72 -6.58
N ARG A 96 -0.85 -17.31 -6.74
CA ARG A 96 -1.75 -16.98 -7.85
C ARG A 96 -2.73 -15.87 -7.45
N ILE A 97 -2.86 -14.85 -8.28
CA ILE A 97 -3.78 -13.73 -8.07
C ILE A 97 -4.92 -13.83 -9.07
N PHE A 98 -6.15 -13.78 -8.56
CA PHE A 98 -7.39 -13.81 -9.32
C PHE A 98 -8.14 -12.51 -9.07
N GLY A 99 -8.49 -11.79 -10.13
CA GLY A 99 -9.16 -10.50 -10.03
C GLY A 99 -9.35 -9.85 -11.37
N SER A 100 -10.18 -8.80 -11.44
CA SER A 100 -10.24 -7.93 -12.62
C SER A 100 -10.42 -6.49 -12.17
N GLU A 101 -10.19 -5.55 -13.09
CA GLU A 101 -10.29 -4.11 -12.84
C GLU A 101 -11.60 -3.71 -12.15
N HIS A 102 -12.73 -4.26 -12.61
CA HIS A 102 -14.04 -3.87 -12.12
C HIS A 102 -14.43 -4.52 -10.77
N GLN A 103 -13.76 -5.60 -10.37
CA GLN A 103 -14.08 -6.29 -9.12
C GLN A 103 -13.65 -5.47 -7.90
N PRO A 104 -14.47 -5.41 -6.83
CA PRO A 104 -14.11 -4.65 -5.62
C PRO A 104 -12.99 -5.30 -4.81
N ARG A 105 -12.87 -6.62 -4.87
CA ARG A 105 -11.89 -7.43 -4.15
C ARG A 105 -11.31 -8.49 -5.06
N TRP A 106 -10.06 -8.82 -4.83
CA TRP A 106 -9.31 -9.87 -5.52
C TRP A 106 -9.01 -11.01 -4.56
N THR A 107 -8.58 -12.14 -5.12
CA THR A 107 -8.26 -13.35 -4.37
C THR A 107 -6.82 -13.77 -4.62
N GLN A 108 -6.08 -14.00 -3.54
CA GLN A 108 -4.77 -14.65 -3.57
C GLN A 108 -4.94 -16.12 -3.22
N SER A 109 -4.39 -17.02 -4.03
CA SER A 109 -4.26 -18.45 -3.73
C SER A 109 -2.79 -18.79 -3.48
N ILE A 110 -2.47 -19.20 -2.26
CA ILE A 110 -1.12 -19.57 -1.83
C ILE A 110 -1.19 -20.70 -0.79
N TYR A 111 -0.30 -21.69 -0.90
CA TYR A 111 -0.23 -22.85 0.00
C TYR A 111 -1.57 -23.58 0.21
N GLY A 112 -2.36 -23.72 -0.86
CA GLY A 112 -3.68 -24.37 -0.82
C GLY A 112 -4.77 -23.57 -0.11
N LYS A 113 -4.48 -22.34 0.35
CA LYS A 113 -5.44 -21.43 0.97
C LYS A 113 -5.73 -20.25 0.05
N SER A 114 -6.92 -19.67 0.21
CA SER A 114 -7.38 -18.51 -0.55
C SER A 114 -7.71 -17.36 0.39
N TYR A 115 -7.23 -16.17 0.05
CA TYR A 115 -7.38 -14.95 0.84
C TYR A 115 -7.94 -13.85 -0.03
N LEU A 116 -9.03 -13.23 0.41
CA LEU A 116 -9.61 -12.07 -0.25
C LEU A 116 -8.88 -10.81 0.21
N PHE A 117 -8.61 -9.89 -0.71
CA PHE A 117 -8.02 -8.58 -0.42
C PHE A 117 -8.65 -7.50 -1.29
N GLN A 118 -8.51 -6.24 -0.88
CA GLN A 118 -9.04 -5.11 -1.65
C GLN A 118 -8.37 -5.01 -3.02
N ASN A 119 -9.14 -4.73 -4.07
CA ASN A 119 -8.57 -4.47 -5.39
C ASN A 119 -7.62 -3.25 -5.32
N PRO A 120 -6.32 -3.41 -5.66
CA PRO A 120 -5.33 -2.36 -5.53
C PRO A 120 -5.57 -1.19 -6.50
N LEU A 121 -6.17 -1.42 -7.68
CA LEU A 121 -6.55 -0.33 -8.60
C LEU A 121 -7.56 0.61 -7.94
N ARG A 122 -8.54 0.03 -7.23
CA ARG A 122 -9.58 0.81 -6.54
C ARG A 122 -9.04 1.51 -5.30
N GLN A 123 -8.07 0.90 -4.63
CA GLN A 123 -7.35 1.55 -3.54
C GLN A 123 -6.58 2.75 -4.08
N ASN A 124 -5.80 2.55 -5.14
CA ASN A 124 -4.98 3.59 -5.75
C ASN A 124 -5.81 4.71 -6.39
N TYR A 125 -7.00 4.42 -6.90
CA TYR A 125 -7.94 5.45 -7.33
C TYR A 125 -8.30 6.44 -6.19
N LYS A 126 -8.45 5.96 -4.95
CA LYS A 126 -8.68 6.86 -3.80
C LYS A 126 -7.45 7.72 -3.51
N HIS A 127 -6.25 7.17 -3.69
CA HIS A 127 -4.99 7.92 -3.55
C HIS A 127 -4.88 9.03 -4.61
N VAL A 128 -5.17 8.71 -5.87
CA VAL A 128 -5.26 9.67 -6.97
C VAL A 128 -6.24 10.79 -6.65
N LYS A 129 -7.45 10.46 -6.17
CA LYS A 129 -8.45 11.47 -5.80
C LYS A 129 -8.06 12.34 -4.61
N ALA A 130 -7.37 11.77 -3.62
CA ALA A 130 -6.83 12.55 -2.51
C ALA A 130 -5.74 13.52 -2.99
N LEU A 131 -4.87 13.08 -3.91
CA LEU A 131 -3.81 13.91 -4.47
C LEU A 131 -4.34 14.99 -5.42
N GLU A 132 -5.33 14.66 -6.26
CA GLU A 132 -6.07 15.62 -7.09
C GLU A 132 -6.65 16.75 -6.23
N ALA A 133 -7.33 16.39 -5.12
CA ALA A 133 -7.90 17.38 -4.21
C ALA A 133 -6.85 18.27 -3.54
N LEU A 134 -5.66 17.73 -3.24
CA LEU A 134 -4.54 18.51 -2.68
C LEU A 134 -3.96 19.50 -3.70
N LEU A 135 -3.72 19.03 -4.93
CA LEU A 135 -2.95 19.78 -5.91
C LEU A 135 -3.80 20.72 -6.77
N GLY A 136 -5.08 20.37 -6.98
CA GLY A 136 -5.97 21.07 -7.91
C GLY A 136 -5.66 20.76 -9.38
N ILE A 137 -5.17 19.56 -9.68
CA ILE A 137 -4.71 19.12 -11.01
C ILE A 137 -5.72 18.14 -11.60
N PRO A 138 -6.02 18.22 -12.91
CA PRO A 138 -6.96 17.30 -13.54
C PRO A 138 -6.47 15.85 -13.44
N THR A 139 -7.40 14.91 -13.24
CA THR A 139 -7.09 13.47 -13.10
C THR A 139 -6.31 12.91 -14.30
N GLU A 140 -6.46 13.46 -15.50
CA GLU A 140 -5.76 12.99 -16.71
C GLU A 140 -4.23 13.08 -16.63
N ASP A 141 -3.71 14.04 -15.87
CA ASP A 141 -2.27 14.21 -15.65
C ASP A 141 -1.77 13.43 -14.42
N ILE A 142 -2.66 12.70 -13.73
CA ILE A 142 -2.36 11.87 -12.56
C ILE A 142 -2.57 10.39 -12.90
N HIS A 143 -1.47 9.70 -13.16
CA HIS A 143 -1.46 8.31 -13.59
C HIS A 143 -1.41 7.34 -12.40
N SER A 144 -2.42 6.48 -12.28
CA SER A 144 -2.44 5.39 -11.32
C SER A 144 -1.53 4.25 -11.78
N VAL A 145 -0.58 3.85 -10.93
CA VAL A 145 0.34 2.72 -11.18
C VAL A 145 0.26 1.74 -10.02
N VAL A 146 0.09 0.45 -10.28
CA VAL A 146 0.13 -0.61 -9.26
C VAL A 146 1.29 -1.53 -9.54
N VAL A 147 2.20 -1.69 -8.57
CA VAL A 147 3.39 -2.51 -8.71
C VAL A 147 3.30 -3.71 -7.77
N PHE A 148 3.26 -4.90 -8.35
CA PHE A 148 3.37 -6.15 -7.62
C PHE A 148 4.84 -6.57 -7.50
N LEU A 149 5.29 -6.77 -6.26
CA LEU A 149 6.60 -7.29 -5.91
C LEU A 149 6.46 -8.69 -5.34
N GLY A 150 7.45 -9.55 -5.60
CA GLY A 150 7.45 -10.95 -5.14
C GLY A 150 7.26 -11.93 -6.30
N SER A 151 6.77 -13.13 -6.00
CA SER A 151 6.62 -14.24 -6.96
C SER A 151 5.15 -14.56 -7.18
N CYS A 152 4.42 -13.61 -7.74
CA CYS A 152 3.00 -13.76 -8.03
C CYS A 152 2.72 -13.92 -9.53
N GLU A 153 1.62 -14.60 -9.84
CA GLU A 153 1.13 -14.82 -11.20
C GLU A 153 -0.33 -14.39 -11.29
N PHE A 154 -0.66 -13.50 -12.22
CA PHE A 154 -2.03 -13.16 -12.53
C PHE A 154 -2.70 -14.27 -13.32
N ARG A 155 -3.94 -14.60 -12.96
CA ARG A 155 -4.76 -15.62 -13.63
C ARG A 155 -5.88 -15.03 -14.47
N SER A 156 -5.74 -13.75 -14.79
CA SER A 156 -6.66 -12.92 -15.57
C SER A 156 -5.86 -11.81 -16.25
N GLU A 157 -6.43 -11.25 -17.31
CA GLU A 157 -5.85 -10.10 -17.98
C GLU A 157 -5.82 -8.89 -17.05
N MET A 158 -4.68 -8.19 -17.06
CA MET A 158 -4.42 -7.02 -16.25
C MET A 158 -4.25 -5.81 -17.17
N PRO A 159 -4.76 -4.63 -16.79
CA PRO A 159 -4.49 -3.41 -17.54
C PRO A 159 -3.01 -3.02 -17.44
N ASP A 160 -2.54 -2.24 -18.42
CA ASP A 160 -1.11 -1.87 -18.59
C ASP A 160 -0.50 -1.16 -17.39
N ASN A 161 -1.33 -0.53 -16.57
CA ASN A 161 -0.92 0.19 -15.37
C ASN A 161 -0.71 -0.73 -14.14
N ILE A 162 -0.88 -2.04 -14.30
CA ILE A 162 -0.47 -3.06 -13.35
C ILE A 162 0.80 -3.71 -13.82
N MET A 163 1.82 -3.66 -12.98
CA MET A 163 3.17 -4.01 -13.37
C MET A 163 3.78 -4.97 -12.38
N PHE A 164 4.70 -5.79 -12.86
CA PHE A 164 5.45 -6.72 -12.05
C PHE A 164 6.89 -6.27 -11.90
N GLY A 165 7.37 -6.16 -10.66
CA GLY A 165 8.77 -5.88 -10.37
C GLY A 165 9.32 -4.63 -11.06
N GLY A 166 10.31 -4.83 -11.92
CA GLY A 166 11.15 -3.77 -12.48
C GLY A 166 10.56 -2.96 -13.62
N ASP A 167 9.40 -3.35 -14.16
CA ASP A 167 8.82 -2.77 -15.38
C ASP A 167 8.23 -1.37 -15.16
N PHE A 168 7.92 -1.01 -13.91
CA PHE A 168 7.32 0.28 -13.57
C PHE A 168 8.10 1.48 -14.13
N ALA A 169 9.43 1.42 -14.11
CA ALA A 169 10.25 2.54 -14.56
C ALA A 169 10.14 2.78 -16.06
N ASN A 170 9.92 1.72 -16.85
CA ASN A 170 9.73 1.84 -18.30
C ASN A 170 8.37 2.46 -18.62
N TYR A 171 7.33 2.06 -17.89
CA TYR A 171 6.00 2.67 -18.01
C TYR A 171 6.02 4.14 -17.67
N VAL A 172 6.61 4.53 -16.54
CA VAL A 172 6.74 5.96 -16.15
C VAL A 172 7.49 6.76 -17.23
N LYS A 173 8.55 6.18 -17.81
CA LYS A 173 9.34 6.84 -18.88
C LYS A 173 8.64 6.90 -20.23
N HIS A 174 7.56 6.14 -20.44
CA HIS A 174 6.80 6.18 -21.69
C HIS A 174 6.06 7.51 -21.87
N PHE A 175 5.75 8.20 -20.76
CA PHE A 175 5.13 9.53 -20.78
C PHE A 175 6.19 10.58 -21.11
N SER A 176 6.12 11.12 -22.33
CA SER A 176 7.08 12.11 -22.85
C SER A 176 6.43 13.44 -23.25
N SER A 177 5.10 13.50 -23.32
CA SER A 177 4.39 14.74 -23.62
C SER A 177 4.44 15.67 -22.42
N GLN A 178 4.89 16.91 -22.61
CA GLN A 178 4.93 17.88 -21.53
C GLN A 178 3.51 18.33 -21.19
N VAL A 179 3.12 18.15 -19.92
CA VAL A 179 1.82 18.58 -19.37
C VAL A 179 1.97 19.69 -18.32
N PHE A 180 3.18 19.84 -17.74
CA PHE A 180 3.46 20.90 -16.77
C PHE A 180 4.60 21.82 -17.22
N THR A 181 4.40 23.11 -17.00
CA THR A 181 5.44 24.15 -17.02
C THR A 181 6.37 24.02 -15.81
N GLU A 182 7.53 24.69 -15.85
CA GLU A 182 8.46 24.72 -14.71
C GLU A 182 7.84 25.37 -13.46
N HIS A 183 6.95 26.34 -13.66
CA HIS A 183 6.23 27.00 -12.57
C HIS A 183 5.26 26.04 -11.90
N GLU A 184 4.38 25.39 -12.68
CA GLU A 184 3.44 24.39 -12.18
C GLU A 184 4.17 23.22 -11.51
N LEU A 185 5.27 22.75 -12.10
CA LEU A 185 6.09 21.70 -11.51
C LEU A 185 6.63 22.11 -10.12
N SER A 186 7.10 23.34 -9.98
CA SER A 186 7.62 23.86 -8.71
C SER A 186 6.52 23.94 -7.66
N GLU A 187 5.33 24.45 -8.01
CA GLU A 187 4.18 24.48 -7.12
C GLU A 187 3.72 23.09 -6.67
N ILE A 188 3.70 22.11 -7.59
CA ILE A 188 3.37 20.72 -7.28
C ILE A 188 4.34 20.15 -6.26
N ILE A 189 5.64 20.35 -6.50
CA ILE A 189 6.70 19.86 -5.61
C ILE A 189 6.58 20.53 -4.24
N GLU A 190 6.31 21.83 -4.18
CA GLU A 190 6.15 22.56 -2.92
C GLU A 190 4.93 22.08 -2.13
N LYS A 191 3.74 22.03 -2.75
CA LYS A 191 2.51 21.52 -2.11
C LYS A 191 2.69 20.10 -1.59
N THR A 192 3.27 19.22 -2.40
CA THR A 192 3.53 17.83 -2.02
C THR A 192 4.53 17.75 -0.87
N SER A 193 5.59 18.56 -0.89
CA SER A 193 6.59 18.64 0.18
C SER A 193 5.99 19.16 1.49
N GLY A 194 5.13 20.18 1.43
CA GLY A 194 4.43 20.73 2.60
C GLY A 194 3.56 19.67 3.30
N SER A 195 2.87 18.82 2.52
CA SER A 195 2.12 17.69 3.08
C SER A 195 3.03 16.65 3.74
N VAL A 196 4.18 16.31 3.16
CA VAL A 196 5.16 15.38 3.78
C VAL A 196 5.64 15.91 5.13
N VAL A 197 5.97 17.19 5.23
CA VAL A 197 6.47 17.80 6.48
C VAL A 197 5.39 17.82 7.56
N SER A 198 4.14 18.12 7.20
CA SER A 198 3.02 18.08 8.15
C SER A 198 2.72 16.68 8.72
N THR A 199 3.21 15.62 8.06
CA THR A 199 2.97 14.21 8.40
C THR A 199 3.90 13.67 9.50
N ALA A 200 4.85 14.45 10.02
CA ALA A 200 5.85 14.01 10.99
C ALA A 200 5.22 13.39 12.28
N SER A 201 5.51 12.10 12.50
CA SER A 201 5.26 11.23 13.67
C SER A 201 3.83 11.15 14.25
N ASN A 202 3.21 12.28 14.61
CA ASN A 202 1.89 12.30 15.25
C ASN A 202 0.77 11.82 14.30
N ILE A 203 0.78 12.29 13.05
CA ILE A 203 -0.23 11.89 12.04
C ILE A 203 -0.09 10.42 11.66
N GLN A 204 1.14 9.88 11.62
CA GLN A 204 1.36 8.47 11.30
C GLN A 204 0.85 7.55 12.40
N HIS A 205 1.08 7.90 13.68
CA HIS A 205 0.50 7.15 14.80
C HIS A 205 -1.03 7.21 14.79
N GLU A 206 -1.62 8.39 14.56
CA GLU A 206 -3.08 8.55 14.44
C GLU A 206 -3.66 7.77 13.25
N HIS A 207 -2.97 7.77 12.10
CA HIS A 207 -3.37 6.99 10.94
C HIS A 207 -3.42 5.49 11.25
N VAL A 208 -2.34 4.94 11.83
CA VAL A 208 -2.27 3.53 12.22
C VAL A 208 -3.30 3.19 13.29
N ALA A 209 -3.49 4.06 14.29
CA ALA A 209 -4.51 3.87 15.32
C ALA A 209 -5.92 3.83 14.72
N ARG A 210 -6.21 4.70 13.74
CA ARG A 210 -7.49 4.71 13.03
C ARG A 210 -7.70 3.46 12.17
N LEU A 211 -6.67 2.97 11.50
CA LEU A 211 -6.75 1.69 10.76
C LEU A 211 -7.05 0.53 11.71
N LYS A 212 -6.40 0.47 12.87
CA LYS A 212 -6.69 -0.54 13.91
C LYS A 212 -8.13 -0.42 14.41
N ALA A 213 -8.59 0.79 14.74
CA ALA A 213 -9.98 1.03 15.16
C ALA A 213 -11.01 0.65 14.07
N ARG A 214 -10.70 0.88 12.79
CA ARG A 214 -11.52 0.41 11.65
C ARG A 214 -11.48 -1.09 11.44
N SER A 215 -10.43 -1.78 11.87
CA SER A 215 -10.34 -3.23 11.76
C SER A 215 -10.99 -3.93 12.96
N ASP A 216 -11.11 -3.23 14.09
CA ASP A 216 -11.67 -3.75 15.33
C ASP A 216 -13.19 -3.97 15.24
N PRO A 217 -13.68 -5.22 15.35
CA PRO A 217 -15.10 -5.53 15.30
C PRO A 217 -15.90 -4.99 16.49
N ASP A 218 -15.27 -4.61 17.59
CA ASP A 218 -15.94 -4.13 18.81
C ASP A 218 -15.93 -2.59 18.92
N HIS A 219 -15.22 -1.90 18.03
CA HIS A 219 -15.18 -0.43 18.02
C HIS A 219 -16.51 0.14 17.51
N SER A 220 -17.13 1.04 18.29
CA SER A 220 -18.36 1.73 17.89
C SER A 220 -18.15 2.53 16.61
N ARG A 221 -19.04 2.35 15.62
CA ARG A 221 -18.99 3.02 14.32
C ARG A 221 -20.28 3.77 14.07
N GLN A 222 -20.16 4.97 13.53
CA GLN A 222 -21.30 5.76 13.09
C GLN A 222 -21.45 5.68 11.58
N CYS A 223 -22.69 5.69 11.11
CA CYS A 223 -23.03 5.63 9.71
C CYS A 223 -22.67 6.97 9.05
N PRO A 224 -21.84 7.00 8.00
CA PRO A 224 -21.44 8.25 7.34
C PRO A 224 -22.60 8.98 6.66
N ARG A 225 -23.73 8.29 6.45
CA ARG A 225 -24.91 8.85 5.77
C ARG A 225 -25.93 9.48 6.73
N CYS A 226 -26.04 8.98 7.96
CA CYS A 226 -27.11 9.39 8.88
C CYS A 226 -26.73 9.45 10.36
N GLY A 227 -25.46 9.19 10.71
CA GLY A 227 -24.97 9.25 12.09
C GLY A 227 -25.33 8.05 12.98
N ASN A 228 -26.35 7.26 12.61
CA ASN A 228 -26.75 6.05 13.37
C ASN A 228 -25.62 5.03 13.52
N ALA A 229 -25.64 4.23 14.58
CA ALA A 229 -24.66 3.16 14.79
C ALA A 229 -24.60 2.19 13.59
N MET A 230 -23.41 1.68 13.27
CA MET A 230 -23.25 0.57 12.33
C MET A 230 -23.21 -0.75 13.09
N VAL A 231 -23.87 -1.77 12.53
CA VAL A 231 -23.95 -3.12 13.10
C VAL A 231 -23.37 -4.13 12.13
N LEU A 232 -22.71 -5.15 12.67
CA LEU A 232 -22.06 -6.20 11.90
C LEU A 232 -23.11 -7.20 11.39
N ARG A 233 -23.20 -7.36 10.07
CA ARG A 233 -24.18 -8.21 9.40
C ARG A 233 -23.48 -9.22 8.50
N THR A 234 -24.15 -10.33 8.22
CA THR A 234 -23.67 -11.34 7.26
C THR A 234 -24.57 -11.33 6.03
N ALA A 235 -23.97 -11.24 4.84
CA ALA A 235 -24.71 -11.30 3.59
C ALA A 235 -25.35 -12.69 3.43
N ARG A 236 -26.67 -12.72 3.24
CA ARG A 236 -27.44 -13.97 3.15
C ARG A 236 -27.58 -14.51 1.72
N ARG A 237 -27.40 -13.67 0.70
CA ARG A 237 -27.66 -13.99 -0.73
C ARG A 237 -26.68 -13.24 -1.65
N GLY A 238 -26.53 -13.74 -2.87
CA GLY A 238 -25.68 -13.15 -3.91
C GLY A 238 -24.22 -13.61 -3.87
N SER A 239 -23.39 -13.05 -4.74
CA SER A 239 -21.95 -13.36 -4.85
C SER A 239 -21.14 -13.09 -3.59
N SER A 240 -21.69 -12.30 -2.67
CA SER A 240 -21.09 -11.98 -1.37
C SER A 240 -21.66 -12.81 -0.21
N ALA A 241 -22.52 -13.81 -0.45
CA ALA A 241 -23.13 -14.61 0.61
C ALA A 241 -22.07 -15.24 1.53
N GLY A 242 -22.33 -15.19 2.84
CA GLY A 242 -21.39 -15.62 3.88
C GLY A 242 -20.36 -14.56 4.31
N ASN A 243 -20.11 -13.52 3.51
CA ASN A 243 -19.23 -12.43 3.92
C ASN A 243 -19.92 -11.53 4.95
N ARG A 244 -19.16 -11.06 5.93
CA ARG A 244 -19.61 -10.06 6.91
C ARG A 244 -19.39 -8.64 6.36
N PHE A 245 -20.23 -7.69 6.76
CA PHE A 245 -20.14 -6.28 6.42
C PHE A 245 -20.80 -5.41 7.51
N TRP A 246 -20.41 -4.14 7.60
CA TRP A 246 -21.08 -3.17 8.45
C TRP A 246 -22.31 -2.62 7.75
N GLY A 247 -23.48 -2.72 8.38
CA GLY A 247 -24.73 -2.12 7.89
C GLY A 247 -25.29 -1.12 8.89
N CYS A 248 -25.88 -0.02 8.42
CA CYS A 248 -26.52 0.96 9.28
C CYS A 248 -27.62 0.30 10.17
N SER A 249 -27.68 0.67 11.45
CA SER A 249 -28.72 0.21 12.38
C SER A 249 -30.10 0.70 11.97
N GLY A 250 -30.19 1.91 11.39
CA GLY A 250 -31.41 2.50 10.82
C GLY A 250 -31.91 1.87 9.50
N TYR A 251 -31.48 0.65 9.13
CA TYR A 251 -32.08 -0.09 8.03
C TYR A 251 -33.54 -0.46 8.36
N PRO A 252 -34.51 -0.32 7.43
CA PRO A 252 -34.35 -0.11 5.99
C PRO A 252 -34.26 1.35 5.52
N ALA A 253 -34.52 2.33 6.40
CA ALA A 253 -34.53 3.75 6.04
C ALA A 253 -33.15 4.25 5.58
N CYS A 254 -32.07 3.75 6.18
CA CYS A 254 -30.71 3.96 5.72
C CYS A 254 -30.06 2.62 5.30
N ARG A 255 -29.75 2.50 4.00
CA ARG A 255 -29.11 1.31 3.40
C ARG A 255 -27.58 1.43 3.26
N ALA A 256 -26.96 2.36 4.00
CA ALA A 256 -25.51 2.51 3.95
C ALA A 256 -24.81 1.25 4.49
N THR A 257 -23.77 0.82 3.79
CA THR A 257 -22.92 -0.32 4.15
C THR A 257 -21.45 0.05 4.04
N GLN A 258 -20.61 -0.57 4.87
CA GLN A 258 -19.16 -0.50 4.76
C GLN A 258 -18.57 -1.93 4.78
N PRO A 259 -17.52 -2.21 4.01
CA PRO A 259 -16.80 -3.48 4.12
C PRO A 259 -16.16 -3.63 5.51
N ILE A 260 -15.89 -4.87 5.89
CA ILE A 260 -14.92 -5.15 6.96
C ILE A 260 -13.58 -5.19 6.25
N ASP A 261 -12.69 -4.28 6.63
CA ASP A 261 -11.31 -4.23 6.14
C ASP A 261 -10.52 -5.48 6.59
#